data_AF-A0A7W1CND7-F1
#
_entry.id   AF-A0A7W1CND7-F1
#
_cell.length_a   1.000
_cell.length_b   1.000
_cell.length_c   1.000
_cell.angle_alpha   90.00
_cell.angle_beta   90.00
_cell.angle_gamma   90.00
#
_symmetry.space_group_name_H-M   'P 1'
#
loop_
_entity.id
_entity.type
_entity.pdbx_description
1 polymer ?
#
loop_
_entity_poly.entity_id
_entity_poly.type
_entity_poly.pdbx_seq_one_letter_code
_entity_poly.pdbx_strand_id
1 'polypeptide(L)'
;AWIALSTSSDTVAARVMGVLGVAADERFATFAGRTEHRDELESVMVQWCARRSRDEVIAAFTDVHAAVGAVMDMADIAVDAHYVARRAVVDVGGVPMQGPLARLSATPAALRWPGRTLDADGAAIREAGWNRPGITAGDEVGRAGGTAPWTATEEEPIRGAQSS
;
A
#
# COMPACT_ATOMS: atom_id res chain seq x y z
N ALA A 1 1.50 19.43 0.01
CA ALA A 1 2.31 18.21 -0.19
C ALA A 1 2.63 17.62 1.18
N TRP A 2 2.64 16.30 1.32
CA TRP A 2 2.77 15.63 2.62
C TRP A 2 4.01 14.71 2.64
N ILE A 3 4.56 14.51 3.84
CA ILE A 3 5.65 13.57 4.10
C ILE A 3 5.26 12.66 5.27
N ALA A 4 5.83 11.47 5.30
CA ALA A 4 5.80 10.57 6.45
C ALA A 4 7.19 10.54 7.07
N LEU A 5 7.27 10.71 8.39
CA LEU A 5 8.52 10.68 9.16
C LEU A 5 8.35 9.74 10.36
N SER A 6 9.35 8.92 10.62
CA SER A 6 9.39 8.04 11.80
C SER A 6 10.51 8.44 12.76
N THR A 7 10.15 8.61 14.03
CA THR A 7 11.03 9.01 15.15
C THR A 7 10.86 8.12 16.38
N SER A 8 10.58 6.82 16.18
CA SER A 8 10.31 5.87 17.26
C SER A 8 11.56 5.53 18.09
N SER A 9 12.73 5.51 17.47
CA SER A 9 14.02 5.35 18.16
C SER A 9 14.51 6.70 18.70
N ASP A 10 14.97 6.73 19.95
CA ASP A 10 15.50 7.96 20.57
C ASP A 10 16.73 8.51 19.84
N THR A 11 17.60 7.66 19.28
CA THR A 11 18.77 8.13 18.53
C THR A 11 18.40 8.79 17.19
N VAL A 12 17.31 8.33 16.55
CA VAL A 12 16.75 8.98 15.36
C VAL A 12 16.06 10.28 15.76
N ALA A 13 15.25 10.24 16.81
CA ALA A 13 14.51 11.41 17.29
C ALA A 13 15.45 12.55 17.71
N ALA A 14 16.53 12.27 18.44
CA ALA A 14 17.51 13.29 18.85
C ALA A 14 18.11 14.04 17.65
N ARG A 15 18.40 13.33 16.55
CA ARG A 15 18.90 13.95 15.31
C ARG A 15 17.84 14.82 14.64
N VAL A 16 16.59 14.37 14.61
CA VAL A 16 15.46 15.17 14.12
C VAL A 16 15.25 16.42 14.99
N MET A 17 15.33 16.31 16.32
CA MET A 17 15.25 17.47 17.22
C MET A 17 16.37 18.48 16.96
N GLY A 18 17.56 18.01 16.59
CA GLY A 18 18.67 18.85 16.15
C GLY A 18 18.31 19.67 14.90
N VAL A 19 17.71 19.03 13.89
CA VAL A 19 17.24 19.70 12.66
C VAL A 19 16.14 20.73 12.97
N LEU A 20 15.25 20.42 13.91
CA LEU A 20 14.17 21.31 14.34
C LEU A 20 14.64 22.46 15.24
N GLY A 21 15.85 22.38 15.80
CA GLY A 21 16.41 23.38 16.70
C GLY A 21 15.94 23.27 18.16
N VAL A 22 15.42 22.12 18.57
CA VAL A 22 14.87 21.87 19.91
C VAL A 22 15.58 20.74 20.67
N ALA A 23 16.79 20.36 20.25
CA ALA A 23 17.55 19.27 20.87
C ALA A 23 17.92 19.50 22.35
N ALA A 24 17.99 20.76 22.79
CA ALA A 24 18.27 21.12 24.19
C ALA A 24 17.04 21.08 25.10
N ASP A 25 15.84 20.89 24.52
CA ASP A 25 14.60 20.81 25.29
C ASP A 25 14.45 19.40 25.89
N GLU A 26 14.59 19.30 27.22
CA GLU A 26 14.52 18.03 27.94
C GLU A 26 13.19 17.29 27.72
N ARG A 27 12.11 18.03 27.41
CA ARG A 27 10.79 17.46 27.12
C ARG A 27 10.81 16.54 25.90
N PHE A 28 11.71 16.78 24.94
CA PHE A 28 11.80 16.00 23.71
C PHE A 28 12.92 14.94 23.71
N ALA A 29 13.68 14.84 24.80
CA ALA A 29 14.82 13.93 24.90
C ALA A 29 14.42 12.45 24.87
N THR A 30 13.27 12.09 25.44
CA THR A 30 12.79 10.71 25.54
C THR A 30 11.51 10.50 24.73
N PHE A 31 11.25 9.25 24.32
CA PHE A 31 9.99 8.89 23.66
C PHE A 31 8.75 9.26 24.50
N ALA A 32 8.80 9.02 25.82
CA ALA A 32 7.70 9.34 26.72
C ALA A 32 7.43 10.85 26.74
N GLY A 33 8.48 11.67 26.91
CA GLY A 33 8.36 13.12 26.88
C GLY A 33 7.81 13.65 25.54
N ARG A 34 8.31 13.14 24.41
CA ARG A 34 7.77 13.49 23.08
C ARG A 34 6.30 13.09 22.91
N THR A 35 5.85 12.04 23.58
CA THR A 35 4.45 11.61 23.52
C THR A 35 3.56 12.49 24.38
N GLU A 36 4.01 12.85 25.57
CA GLU A 36 3.32 13.77 26.49
C GLU A 36 3.19 15.18 25.90
N HIS A 37 4.24 15.65 25.22
CA HIS A 37 4.32 16.98 24.59
C HIS A 37 4.13 16.95 23.07
N ARG A 38 3.32 16.00 22.57
CA ARG A 38 3.14 15.77 21.12
C ARG A 38 2.69 17.01 20.37
N ASP A 39 1.67 17.71 20.87
CA ASP A 39 1.08 18.86 20.18
C ASP A 39 2.08 20.02 20.03
N GLU A 40 2.92 20.21 21.05
CA GLU A 40 3.98 21.22 21.03
C GLU A 40 5.06 20.86 20.01
N LEU A 41 5.49 19.59 20.00
CA LEU A 41 6.47 19.10 19.03
C LEU A 41 5.93 19.14 17.59
N GLU A 42 4.66 18.78 17.41
CA GLU A 42 3.97 18.86 16.12
C GLU A 42 3.92 20.29 15.62
N SER A 43 3.60 21.26 16.48
CA SER A 43 3.62 22.69 16.12
C SER A 43 5.00 23.14 15.63
N VAL A 44 6.07 22.77 16.34
CA VAL A 44 7.46 23.06 15.91
C VAL A 44 7.75 22.43 14.55
N MET A 45 7.37 21.16 14.36
CA MET A 45 7.59 20.44 13.09
C MET A 45 6.81 21.08 11.93
N VAL A 46 5.54 21.42 12.13
CA VAL A 46 4.69 22.10 11.13
C VAL A 46 5.29 23.44 10.75
N GLN A 47 5.67 24.27 11.72
CA GLN A 47 6.29 25.57 11.44
C GLN A 47 7.61 25.40 10.67
N TRP A 48 8.42 24.41 11.03
CA TRP A 48 9.69 24.15 10.36
C TRP A 48 9.49 23.68 8.92
N CYS A 49 8.53 22.77 8.68
CA CYS A 49 8.18 22.28 7.35
C CYS A 49 7.52 23.34 6.47
N ALA A 50 6.67 24.22 7.03
CA ALA A 50 5.93 25.24 6.28
C ALA A 50 6.81 26.26 5.53
N ARG A 51 8.09 26.35 5.92
CA ARG A 51 9.08 27.25 5.29
C ARG A 51 9.88 26.58 4.16
N ARG A 52 9.59 25.33 3.83
CA ARG A 52 10.39 24.48 2.92
C ARG A 52 9.49 23.70 1.97
N SER A 53 10.02 23.38 0.80
CA SER A 53 9.41 22.43 -0.12
C SER A 53 9.47 20.99 0.42
N ARG A 54 8.63 20.10 -0.13
CA ARG A 54 8.64 18.67 0.21
C ARG A 54 10.04 18.06 0.06
N ASP A 55 10.72 18.39 -1.03
CA ASP A 55 12.00 17.77 -1.37
C ASP A 55 13.12 18.27 -0.46
N GLU A 56 13.11 19.55 -0.08
CA GLU A 56 14.04 20.09 0.93
C GLU A 56 13.83 19.45 2.31
N VAL A 57 12.59 19.22 2.70
CA VAL A 57 12.25 18.53 3.97
C VAL A 57 12.77 17.09 3.95
N ILE A 58 12.53 16.36 2.86
CA ILE A 58 13.01 14.98 2.70
C ILE A 58 14.54 14.95 2.72
N ALA A 59 15.21 15.85 2.00
CA ALA A 59 16.67 15.92 1.96
C ALA A 59 17.26 16.18 3.36
N ALA A 60 16.76 17.17 4.08
CA ALA A 60 17.25 17.52 5.41
C ALA A 60 17.10 16.38 6.43
N PHE A 61 15.98 15.64 6.40
CA PHE A 61 15.78 14.50 7.28
C PHE A 61 16.56 13.25 6.82
N THR A 62 16.78 13.08 5.52
CA THR A 62 17.62 12.02 4.96
C THR A 62 19.09 12.20 5.36
N ASP A 63 19.60 13.44 5.34
CA ASP A 63 20.98 13.78 5.72
C ASP A 63 21.32 13.41 7.16
N VAL A 64 20.32 13.43 8.05
CA VAL A 64 20.47 12.98 9.44
C VAL A 64 20.10 11.51 9.65
N HIS A 65 19.91 10.76 8.57
CA HIS A 65 19.46 9.36 8.51
C HIS A 65 18.17 9.09 9.30
N ALA A 66 17.20 10.00 9.21
CA ALA A 66 15.85 9.71 9.63
C ALA A 66 15.08 8.94 8.55
N ALA A 67 14.16 8.08 8.97
CA ALA A 67 13.27 7.39 8.05
C ALA A 67 12.15 8.35 7.62
N VAL A 68 12.30 8.90 6.41
CA VAL A 68 11.38 9.88 5.82
C VAL A 68 11.03 9.49 4.39
N GLY A 69 9.81 9.81 3.96
CA GLY A 69 9.39 9.61 2.57
C GLY A 69 8.24 10.54 2.17
N ALA A 70 8.10 10.77 0.87
CA ALA A 70 6.95 11.49 0.33
C ALA A 70 5.68 10.65 0.45
N VAL A 71 4.56 11.29 0.78
CA VAL A 71 3.24 10.72 0.52
C VAL A 71 2.95 10.96 -0.95
N MET A 72 2.97 9.90 -1.74
CA MET A 72 2.81 9.95 -3.21
C MET A 72 1.35 9.75 -3.61
N ASP A 73 0.92 10.46 -4.63
CA ASP A 73 -0.32 10.18 -5.35
C ASP A 73 -0.06 9.27 -6.58
N MET A 74 -1.10 9.02 -7.38
CA MET A 74 -0.98 8.15 -8.56
C MET A 74 -0.18 8.79 -9.70
N ALA A 75 -0.13 10.12 -9.79
CA ALA A 75 0.68 10.82 -10.78
C ALA A 75 2.17 10.75 -10.41
N ASP A 76 2.49 10.93 -9.12
CA ASP A 76 3.84 10.72 -8.57
C ASP A 76 4.32 9.27 -8.86
N ILE A 77 3.48 8.27 -8.54
CA ILE A 77 3.78 6.85 -8.77
C ILE A 77 4.06 6.52 -10.25
N ALA A 78 3.31 7.14 -11.17
CA ALA A 78 3.43 6.87 -12.61
C ALA A 78 4.80 7.26 -13.19
N VAL A 79 5.49 8.23 -12.57
CA VAL A 79 6.78 8.75 -13.03
C VAL A 79 7.94 8.47 -12.08
N ASP A 80 7.69 7.87 -10.91
CA ASP A 80 8.72 7.59 -9.92
C ASP A 80 9.77 6.59 -10.46
N ALA A 81 11.05 6.95 -10.31
CA ALA A 81 12.17 6.19 -10.85
C ALA A 81 12.26 4.77 -10.27
N HIS A 82 11.90 4.57 -9.00
CA HIS A 82 11.92 3.26 -8.36
C HIS A 82 10.77 2.38 -8.87
N TYR A 83 9.56 2.94 -9.00
CA TYR A 83 8.41 2.23 -9.56
C TYR A 83 8.66 1.81 -11.02
N VAL A 84 9.22 2.70 -11.84
CA VAL A 84 9.61 2.42 -13.23
C VAL A 84 10.68 1.31 -13.28
N ALA A 85 11.76 1.43 -12.50
CA ALA A 85 12.83 0.44 -12.49
C ALA A 85 12.34 -0.96 -12.08
N ARG A 86 11.33 -1.02 -11.20
CA ARG A 86 10.74 -2.28 -10.73
C ARG A 86 9.60 -2.80 -11.60
N ARG A 87 9.15 -2.01 -12.59
CA ARG A 87 7.93 -2.31 -13.37
C ARG A 87 6.74 -2.57 -12.43
N ALA A 88 6.61 -1.75 -11.40
CA ALA A 88 5.55 -1.86 -10.40
C ALA A 88 4.17 -1.55 -11.00
N VAL A 89 4.12 -0.73 -12.04
CA VAL A 89 2.98 -0.54 -12.93
C VAL A 89 3.45 -0.87 -14.36
N VAL A 90 2.68 -1.68 -15.08
CA VAL A 90 2.95 -2.06 -16.46
C VAL A 90 1.73 -1.88 -17.34
N ASP A 91 1.94 -1.56 -18.61
CA ASP A 91 0.88 -1.59 -19.61
C ASP A 91 0.64 -3.04 -20.07
N VAL A 92 -0.61 -3.47 -20.04
CA VAL A 92 -1.04 -4.77 -20.57
C VAL A 92 -2.19 -4.53 -21.55
N GLY A 93 -1.87 -4.38 -22.83
CA GLY A 93 -2.89 -4.16 -23.86
C GLY A 93 -3.57 -2.78 -23.76
N GLY A 94 -2.80 -1.73 -23.42
CA GLY A 94 -3.30 -0.36 -23.27
C GLY A 94 -3.90 -0.05 -21.90
N VAL A 95 -3.83 -0.99 -20.95
CA VAL A 95 -4.36 -0.84 -19.59
C VAL A 95 -3.21 -0.82 -18.59
N PRO A 96 -3.05 0.24 -17.79
CA PRO A 96 -2.08 0.25 -16.71
C PRO A 96 -2.53 -0.70 -15.60
N MET A 97 -1.67 -1.64 -15.23
CA MET A 97 -1.93 -2.65 -14.22
C MET A 97 -0.78 -2.75 -13.23
N GLN A 98 -1.07 -3.15 -12.00
CA GLN A 98 -0.05 -3.52 -11.04
C GLN A 98 0.79 -4.69 -11.60
N GLY A 99 2.09 -4.46 -11.74
CA GLY A 99 3.04 -5.49 -12.16
C GLY A 99 3.25 -6.55 -11.08
N PRO A 100 3.94 -7.67 -11.41
CA PRO A 100 4.27 -8.68 -10.41
C PRO A 100 5.05 -8.11 -9.22
N LEU A 101 4.56 -8.33 -8.00
CA LEU A 101 5.16 -7.80 -6.78
C LEU A 101 6.60 -8.27 -6.55
N ALA A 102 6.86 -9.54 -6.87
CA ALA A 102 8.17 -10.18 -6.72
C ALA A 102 8.79 -10.52 -8.08
N ARG A 103 10.11 -10.37 -8.19
CA ARG A 103 10.88 -10.78 -9.36
C ARG A 103 11.60 -12.09 -9.04
N LEU A 104 11.09 -13.18 -9.60
CA LEU A 104 11.68 -14.50 -9.48
C LEU A 104 12.67 -14.71 -10.63
N SER A 105 13.91 -15.12 -10.31
CA SER A 105 14.97 -15.30 -11.31
C SER A 105 14.75 -16.53 -12.19
N ALA A 106 14.27 -17.64 -11.60
CA ALA A 106 14.04 -18.90 -12.30
C ALA A 106 12.65 -18.97 -12.97
N THR A 107 11.63 -18.37 -12.36
CA THR A 107 10.24 -18.39 -12.84
C THR A 107 9.64 -16.99 -12.93
N PRO A 108 10.15 -16.11 -13.81
CA PRO A 108 9.65 -14.75 -13.93
C PRO A 108 8.14 -14.71 -14.19
N ALA A 109 7.40 -13.99 -13.36
CA ALA A 109 5.98 -13.78 -13.56
C ALA A 109 5.72 -12.88 -14.79
N ALA A 110 4.65 -13.17 -15.53
CA ALA A 110 4.24 -12.40 -16.70
C ALA A 110 2.73 -12.17 -16.68
N LEU A 111 2.32 -10.91 -16.86
CA LEU A 111 0.94 -10.54 -17.14
C LEU A 111 0.70 -10.68 -18.64
N ARG A 112 -0.24 -11.55 -19.00
CA ARG A 112 -0.48 -11.93 -20.41
C ARG A 112 -1.70 -11.24 -21.04
N TRP A 113 -2.65 -10.82 -20.21
CA TRP A 113 -3.88 -10.17 -20.66
C TRP A 113 -4.39 -9.23 -19.56
N PRO A 114 -5.05 -8.11 -19.93
CA PRO A 114 -5.68 -7.21 -18.96
C PRO A 114 -6.94 -7.79 -18.32
N GLY A 115 -7.41 -8.91 -18.87
CA GLY A 115 -8.69 -9.54 -18.60
C GLY A 115 -9.21 -10.06 -19.94
N ARG A 116 -9.57 -11.33 -20.02
CA ARG A 116 -10.21 -11.87 -21.22
C ARG A 116 -11.69 -11.50 -21.19
N THR A 117 -12.33 -11.48 -22.35
CA THR A 117 -13.78 -11.24 -22.42
C THR A 117 -14.55 -12.33 -21.66
N LEU A 118 -15.80 -12.02 -21.32
CA LEU A 118 -16.70 -13.02 -20.75
C LEU A 118 -16.76 -14.28 -21.64
N ASP A 119 -16.75 -15.46 -21.03
CA ASP A 119 -16.74 -16.80 -21.67
C ASP A 119 -15.56 -17.08 -22.62
N ALA A 120 -14.44 -16.36 -22.54
CA ALA A 120 -13.32 -16.54 -23.48
C ALA A 120 -12.65 -17.94 -23.44
N ASP A 121 -12.83 -18.70 -22.35
CA ASP A 121 -12.35 -20.08 -22.17
C ASP A 121 -13.48 -21.13 -22.26
N GLY A 122 -14.73 -20.70 -22.46
CA GLY A 122 -15.90 -21.57 -22.33
C GLY A 122 -15.89 -22.75 -23.29
N ALA A 123 -15.47 -22.56 -24.55
CA ALA A 123 -15.42 -23.63 -25.54
C ALA A 123 -14.45 -24.74 -25.13
N ALA A 124 -13.24 -24.37 -24.71
CA ALA A 124 -12.22 -25.31 -24.25
C ALA A 124 -12.66 -26.06 -22.98
N ILE A 125 -13.35 -25.39 -22.06
CA ILE A 125 -13.89 -26.02 -20.84
C ILE A 125 -14.99 -27.04 -21.17
N ARG A 126 -15.89 -26.70 -22.10
CA ARG A 126 -16.95 -27.61 -22.56
C ARG A 126 -16.38 -28.85 -23.25
N GLU A 127 -15.33 -28.67 -24.06
CA GLU A 127 -14.62 -29.77 -24.74
C GLU A 127 -13.80 -30.64 -23.75
N ALA A 128 -13.07 -30.02 -22.82
CA ALA A 128 -12.24 -30.70 -21.82
C ALA A 128 -13.05 -31.46 -20.74
N GLY A 129 -14.38 -31.36 -20.77
CA GLY A 129 -15.26 -32.29 -20.07
C GLY A 129 -15.79 -31.80 -18.73
N TRP A 130 -16.24 -30.55 -18.63
CA TRP A 130 -17.13 -30.15 -17.52
C TRP A 130 -18.36 -31.10 -17.39
N ASN A 131 -18.77 -31.73 -18.51
CA ASN A 131 -19.83 -32.75 -18.60
C ASN A 131 -19.34 -34.21 -18.41
N ARG A 132 -18.41 -34.47 -17.49
CA ARG A 132 -18.13 -35.87 -17.09
C ARG A 132 -19.32 -36.43 -16.29
N PRO A 133 -19.76 -37.68 -16.54
CA PRO A 133 -20.85 -38.28 -15.76
C PRO A 133 -20.44 -38.32 -14.28
N GLY A 134 -21.15 -37.54 -13.45
CA GLY A 134 -20.86 -37.34 -12.02
C GLY A 134 -20.89 -35.88 -11.54
N ILE A 135 -20.77 -34.90 -12.45
CA ILE A 135 -21.01 -33.48 -12.16
C ILE A 135 -22.25 -33.07 -12.97
N THR A 136 -23.44 -33.23 -12.40
CA THR A 136 -24.66 -32.69 -13.01
C THR A 136 -24.60 -31.17 -12.89
N ALA A 137 -24.54 -30.49 -14.04
CA ALA A 137 -24.91 -29.08 -14.13
C ALA A 137 -26.33 -28.95 -13.57
N GLY A 138 -26.46 -28.37 -12.38
CA GLY A 138 -27.72 -27.83 -11.92
C GLY A 138 -28.14 -26.73 -12.89
N ASP A 139 -29.36 -26.85 -13.36
CA ASP A 139 -29.96 -26.11 -14.47
C ASP A 139 -29.79 -24.57 -14.42
N GLU A 140 -29.65 -24.00 -15.61
CA GLU A 140 -29.89 -22.59 -15.97
C GLU A 140 -29.26 -21.49 -15.10
N VAL A 141 -28.05 -21.06 -15.46
CA VAL A 141 -27.65 -19.66 -15.22
C VAL A 141 -28.10 -18.84 -16.43
N GLY A 142 -29.31 -18.29 -16.33
CA GLY A 142 -29.86 -17.34 -17.27
C GLY A 142 -28.90 -16.16 -17.53
N ARG A 143 -29.01 -15.55 -18.71
CA ARG A 143 -28.33 -14.31 -19.08
C ARG A 143 -28.51 -13.27 -17.96
N ALA A 144 -27.47 -13.04 -17.15
CA ALA A 144 -27.48 -12.05 -16.09
C ALA A 144 -27.29 -10.63 -16.66
N GLY A 145 -28.32 -10.14 -17.35
CA GLY A 145 -28.65 -8.72 -17.34
C GLY A 145 -29.66 -8.51 -16.22
N GLY A 146 -29.21 -8.26 -14.99
CA GLY A 146 -30.12 -8.09 -13.86
C GLY A 146 -29.40 -7.70 -12.58
N THR A 147 -29.60 -6.45 -12.18
CA THR A 147 -29.18 -5.86 -10.90
C THR A 147 -30.00 -6.45 -9.75
N ALA A 148 -29.41 -7.33 -8.93
CA ALA A 148 -29.95 -7.64 -7.61
C ALA A 148 -28.79 -7.70 -6.60
N PRO A 149 -28.91 -7.03 -5.43
CA PRO A 149 -27.80 -6.83 -4.52
C PRO A 149 -27.54 -8.09 -3.67
N TRP A 150 -26.25 -8.34 -3.42
CA TRP A 150 -25.77 -9.41 -2.56
C TRP A 150 -26.08 -9.08 -1.09
N THR A 151 -26.80 -9.96 -0.39
CA THR A 151 -27.01 -9.87 1.06
C THR A 151 -26.14 -10.90 1.77
N ALA A 152 -25.22 -10.41 2.61
CA ALA A 152 -24.38 -11.23 3.48
C ALA A 152 -25.25 -11.92 4.55
N THR A 153 -25.17 -13.24 4.66
CA THR A 153 -25.66 -13.97 5.84
C THR A 153 -24.64 -13.85 6.97
N GLU A 154 -25.14 -13.51 8.17
CA GLU A 154 -24.37 -13.28 9.39
C GLU A 154 -23.44 -14.45 9.77
N GLU A 155 -22.22 -14.12 10.18
CA GLU A 155 -21.23 -15.06 10.72
C GLU A 155 -21.62 -15.55 12.12
N GLU A 156 -21.61 -16.87 12.31
CA GLU A 156 -21.72 -17.51 13.63
C GLU A 156 -20.40 -17.29 14.42
N PRO A 157 -20.44 -16.90 15.71
CA PRO A 157 -19.23 -16.50 16.41
C PRO A 157 -18.37 -17.71 16.79
N ILE A 158 -17.07 -17.59 16.48
CA ILE A 158 -16.02 -18.55 16.83
C ILE A 158 -15.85 -18.57 18.36
N ARG A 159 -16.28 -19.63 19.04
CA ARG A 159 -16.01 -19.83 20.47
C ARG A 159 -14.57 -20.33 20.68
N GLY A 160 -13.79 -19.58 21.44
CA GLY A 160 -12.62 -20.10 22.15
C GLY A 160 -11.38 -19.23 22.08
N ALA A 161 -11.35 -18.13 22.84
CA ALA A 161 -10.11 -17.48 23.25
C ALA A 161 -9.87 -17.77 24.74
N GLN A 162 -8.65 -18.18 25.02
CA GLN A 162 -8.12 -18.73 26.26
C GLN A 162 -7.98 -17.65 27.34
N SER A 163 -8.15 -18.06 28.61
CA SER A 163 -7.66 -17.32 29.78
C SER A 163 -6.27 -17.81 30.15
N SER A 164 -5.29 -16.89 30.15
CA SER A 164 -4.22 -16.78 31.15
C SER A 164 -3.38 -15.53 30.89
#